data_AF-A0A8T5B8Z9-F1
#
_entry.id   AF-A0A8T5B8Z9-F1
#
_cell.length_a   1.000
_cell.length_b   1.000
_cell.length_c   1.000
_cell.angle_alpha   90.00
_cell.angle_beta   90.00
_cell.angle_gamma   90.00
#
_symmetry.space_group_name_H-M   'P 1'
#
loop_
_entity.id
_entity.type
_entity.pdbx_description
1 polymer ?
#
loop_
_entity_poly.entity_id
_entity_poly.type
_entity_poly.pdbx_seq_one_letter_code
_entity_poly.pdbx_strand_id
1 'polypeptide(L)'
;RVEMKMRMISTRLNPLLDRREIYFEIIDESTPSRDRVRKELAANLKVDLERVWIRNLKTQTGTRRTIGRAHVYEESSRGLQIEPKYIINRNKAEIGSKEGEEE
;
A
#
# COMPACT_ATOMS: atom_id res chain seq x y z
N ARG A 1 -23.57 2.35 3.60
CA ARG A 1 -22.28 1.65 3.80
C ARG A 1 -21.69 1.48 2.41
N VAL A 2 -20.66 2.25 2.04
CA VAL A 2 -20.06 2.13 0.68
C VAL A 2 -19.17 0.89 0.71
N GLU A 3 -19.62 -0.20 0.12
CA GLU A 3 -18.86 -1.46 0.08
C GLU A 3 -17.76 -1.38 -0.97
N MET A 4 -16.55 -1.12 -0.49
CA MET A 4 -15.32 -1.32 -1.27
C MET A 4 -15.06 -2.82 -1.37
N LYS A 5 -15.06 -3.38 -2.58
CA LYS A 5 -14.75 -4.81 -2.80
C LYS A 5 -13.29 -4.96 -3.20
N MET A 6 -12.47 -5.53 -2.30
CA MET A 6 -11.09 -5.89 -2.60
C MET A 6 -11.00 -7.36 -3.04
N ARG A 7 -10.25 -7.62 -4.10
CA ARG A 7 -9.90 -8.94 -4.62
C ARG A 7 -8.39 -9.09 -4.62
N MET A 8 -7.87 -10.12 -3.96
CA MET A 8 -6.46 -10.50 -4.08
C MET A 8 -6.28 -11.34 -5.35
N ILE A 9 -5.47 -10.84 -6.28
CA ILE A 9 -5.16 -11.52 -7.55
C ILE A 9 -4.01 -12.50 -7.31
N SER A 10 -2.95 -12.05 -6.65
CA SER A 10 -1.75 -12.84 -6.43
C SER A 10 -1.02 -12.39 -5.18
N THR A 11 -0.54 -13.37 -4.42
CA THR A 11 0.33 -13.16 -3.26
C THR A 11 1.61 -13.93 -3.49
N ARG A 12 2.74 -13.24 -3.51
CA ARG A 12 4.07 -13.83 -3.66
C ARG A 12 4.91 -13.51 -2.44
N LEU A 13 5.41 -14.55 -1.78
CA LEU A 13 6.33 -14.39 -0.65
C LEU A 13 7.76 -14.43 -1.17
N ASN A 14 8.58 -13.45 -0.80
CA ASN A 14 10.00 -13.40 -1.12
C ASN A 14 10.82 -13.56 0.17
N PRO A 15 11.40 -14.75 0.43
CA PRO A 15 12.11 -15.04 1.67
C PRO A 15 13.47 -14.32 1.79
N LEU A 16 14.01 -13.73 0.71
CA LEU A 16 15.28 -13.00 0.79
C LEU A 16 15.13 -11.62 1.45
N LEU A 17 13.93 -11.04 1.36
CA LEU A 17 13.63 -9.69 1.82
C LEU A 17 12.52 -9.67 2.87
N ASP A 18 12.04 -10.85 3.28
CA ASP A 18 10.89 -11.06 4.17
C ASP A 18 9.70 -10.18 3.79
N ARG A 19 9.48 -10.08 2.46
CA ARG A 19 8.42 -9.26 1.88
C ARG A 19 7.38 -10.14 1.22
N ARG A 20 6.12 -9.78 1.44
CA ARG A 20 4.96 -10.33 0.74
C ARG A 20 4.53 -9.32 -0.30
N GLU A 21 4.72 -9.65 -1.57
CA GLU A 21 4.20 -8.88 -2.68
C GLU A 21 2.75 -9.29 -2.94
N ILE A 22 1.85 -8.32 -2.83
CA ILE A 22 0.42 -8.52 -2.97
C ILE A 22 -0.05 -7.69 -4.15
N TYR A 23 -0.63 -8.39 -5.12
CA TYR A 23 -1.34 -7.82 -6.24
C TYR A 23 -2.83 -7.91 -5.93
N PHE A 24 -3.48 -6.76 -5.87
CA PHE A 24 -4.89 -6.68 -5.55
C PHE A 24 -5.61 -5.77 -6.54
N GLU A 25 -6.90 -6.05 -6.72
CA GLU A 25 -7.83 -5.24 -7.46
C GLU A 25 -8.91 -4.76 -6.49
N ILE A 26 -9.27 -3.49 -6.59
CA ILE A 26 -10.37 -2.89 -5.83
C ILE A 26 -11.44 -2.47 -6.82
N ILE A 27 -12.67 -2.84 -6.50
CA ILE A 27 -13.87 -2.37 -7.17
C ILE A 27 -14.59 -1.45 -6.21
N ASP A 28 -14.65 -0.16 -6.53
CA ASP A 28 -15.31 0.87 -5.74
C ASP A 28 -15.99 1.89 -6.68
N GLU A 29 -17.06 2.54 -6.23
CA GLU A 29 -17.78 3.56 -7.02
C GLU A 29 -16.92 4.80 -7.26
N SER A 30 -16.05 5.12 -6.30
CA SER A 30 -15.13 6.24 -6.32
C SER A 30 -13.68 5.75 -6.31
N THR A 31 -12.73 6.60 -6.72
CA THR A 31 -11.31 6.28 -6.56
C THR A 31 -10.99 6.20 -5.06
N PRO A 32 -10.61 5.03 -4.53
CA PRO A 32 -10.40 4.88 -3.10
C PRO A 32 -9.12 5.62 -2.70
N SER A 33 -9.20 6.40 -1.61
CA SER A 33 -8.02 7.05 -1.04
C SER A 33 -7.00 6.02 -0.59
N ARG A 34 -5.71 6.36 -0.69
CA ARG A 34 -4.60 5.46 -0.36
C ARG A 34 -4.65 4.98 1.10
N ASP A 35 -5.02 5.86 2.03
CA ASP A 35 -5.29 5.51 3.44
C ASP A 35 -6.36 4.44 3.63
N ARG A 36 -7.47 4.56 2.90
CA ARG A 36 -8.59 3.61 2.99
C ARG A 36 -8.13 2.23 2.50
N VAL A 37 -7.40 2.20 1.39
CA VAL A 37 -6.81 0.97 0.85
C VAL A 37 -5.81 0.36 1.82
N ARG A 38 -4.98 1.18 2.48
CA ARG A 38 -4.00 0.73 3.47
C ARG A 38 -4.70 0.08 4.68
N LYS A 39 -5.76 0.72 5.21
CA LYS A 39 -6.57 0.20 6.32
C LYS A 39 -7.25 -1.13 5.98
N GLU A 40 -7.85 -1.23 4.81
CA GLU A 40 -8.48 -2.47 4.35
C GLU A 40 -7.45 -3.60 4.16
N LEU A 41 -6.30 -3.32 3.54
CA LEU A 41 -5.23 -4.31 3.40
C LEU A 41 -4.71 -4.79 4.76
N ALA A 42 -4.45 -3.86 5.68
CA ALA A 42 -4.01 -4.16 7.03
C ALA A 42 -5.02 -5.05 7.77
N ALA A 43 -6.32 -4.74 7.68
CA ALA A 43 -7.39 -5.52 8.28
C ALA A 43 -7.51 -6.93 7.66
N ASN A 44 -7.45 -7.04 6.33
CA ASN A 44 -7.54 -8.32 5.62
C ASN A 44 -6.35 -9.24 5.94
N LEU A 45 -5.15 -8.66 6.09
CA LEU A 45 -3.92 -9.40 6.33
C LEU A 45 -3.58 -9.54 7.82
N LYS A 46 -4.36 -8.91 8.71
CA LYS A 46 -4.12 -8.82 10.16
C LYS A 46 -2.72 -8.33 10.51
N VAL A 47 -2.27 -7.30 9.79
CA VAL A 47 -0.96 -6.66 9.99
C VAL A 47 -1.12 -5.19 10.34
N ASP A 48 -0.11 -4.61 10.96
CA ASP A 48 -0.10 -3.18 11.26
C ASP A 48 -0.02 -2.32 9.98
N LEU A 49 -0.62 -1.13 10.02
CA LEU A 49 -0.60 -0.16 8.92
C LEU A 49 0.84 0.22 8.51
N GLU A 50 1.77 0.27 9.46
CA GLU A 50 3.17 0.64 9.26
C GLU A 50 3.95 -0.41 8.47
N ARG A 51 3.46 -1.65 8.44
CA ARG A 51 4.05 -2.77 7.70
C ARG A 51 3.55 -2.85 6.27
N VAL A 52 2.51 -2.09 5.91
CA VAL A 52 1.88 -2.10 4.59
C VAL A 52 2.38 -0.93 3.74
N TRP A 53 3.10 -1.28 2.67
CA TRP A 53 3.70 -0.34 1.74
C TRP A 53 3.02 -0.44 0.38
N ILE A 54 2.20 0.55 0.04
CA ILE A 54 1.56 0.61 -1.28
C ILE A 54 2.58 1.14 -2.27
N ARG A 55 3.01 0.33 -3.25
CA ARG A 55 4.00 0.73 -4.26
C ARG A 55 3.35 1.53 -5.39
N ASN A 56 2.22 1.04 -5.88
CA ASN A 56 1.48 1.67 -6.98
C ASN A 56 0.00 1.42 -6.80
N LEU A 57 -0.79 2.43 -7.10
CA LEU A 57 -2.24 2.37 -7.16
C LEU A 57 -2.65 3.07 -8.45
N LYS A 58 -3.18 2.29 -9.41
CA LYS A 58 -3.60 2.81 -10.71
C LYS A 58 -5.06 2.47 -10.94
N THR A 59 -5.89 3.50 -10.98
CA THR A 59 -7.28 3.40 -11.41
C THR A 59 -7.34 3.33 -12.93
N GLN A 60 -8.09 2.38 -13.48
CA GLN A 60 -8.33 2.32 -14.92
C GLN A 60 -9.42 3.33 -15.32
N THR A 61 -9.07 4.31 -16.15
CA THR A 61 -10.03 5.29 -16.69
C THR A 61 -11.21 4.59 -17.35
N GLY A 62 -12.42 5.08 -17.07
CA GLY A 62 -13.67 4.52 -17.61
C GLY A 62 -14.13 3.24 -16.92
N THR A 63 -13.39 2.74 -15.93
CA THR A 63 -13.78 1.56 -15.15
C THR A 63 -13.71 1.85 -13.66
N ARG A 64 -14.65 1.29 -12.88
CA ARG A 64 -14.67 1.33 -11.41
C ARG A 64 -13.62 0.40 -10.77
N ARG A 65 -12.49 0.17 -11.44
CA ARG A 65 -11.46 -0.81 -11.07
C ARG A 65 -10.13 -0.11 -10.82
N THR A 66 -9.57 -0.39 -9.66
CA THR A 66 -8.27 0.10 -9.22
C THR A 66 -7.34 -1.07 -9.02
N ILE A 67 -6.23 -1.11 -9.76
CA ILE A 67 -5.22 -2.15 -9.63
C ILE A 67 -4.11 -1.60 -8.74
N GLY A 68 -3.79 -2.33 -7.68
CA GLY A 68 -2.78 -1.96 -6.71
C GLY A 68 -1.71 -3.02 -6.52
N ARG A 69 -0.51 -2.55 -6.20
CA ARG A 69 0.61 -3.38 -5.74
C ARG A 69 1.01 -2.91 -4.36
N ALA A 70 0.98 -3.82 -3.39
CA ALA A 70 1.48 -3.58 -2.04
C ALA A 70 2.60 -4.56 -1.70
N HIS A 71 3.55 -4.09 -0.92
CA HIS A 71 4.53 -4.90 -0.22
C HIS A 71 4.18 -4.89 1.26
N VAL A 72 4.14 -6.06 1.87
CA VAL A 72 3.94 -6.22 3.31
C VAL A 72 5.20 -6.84 3.87
N TYR A 73 5.86 -6.12 4.77
CA TYR A 73 7.06 -6.59 5.45
C TYR A 73 6.70 -7.14 6.82
N GLU A 74 7.49 -8.08 7.34
CA GLU A 74 7.30 -8.54 8.72
C GLU A 74 7.66 -7.45 9.73
N GLU A 75 8.64 -6.61 9.41
CA GLU A 75 9.09 -5.50 10.25
C GLU A 75 9.03 -4.17 9.49
N SER A 76 8.56 -3.11 10.15
CA SER A 76 8.48 -1.76 9.57
C SER A 76 9.87 -1.18 9.26
N SER A 77 10.88 -1.46 10.09
CA SER A 77 12.27 -1.05 9.88
C SER A 77 12.84 -1.56 8.56
N ARG A 78 12.49 -2.81 8.20
CA ARG A 78 12.96 -3.48 6.98
C ARG A 78 12.38 -2.82 5.73
N GLY A 79 11.11 -2.42 5.79
CA GLY A 79 10.49 -1.59 4.74
C GLY A 79 11.18 -0.23 4.57
N LEU A 80 11.63 0.39 5.67
CA LEU A 80 12.32 1.68 5.65
C LEU A 80 13.74 1.62 5.07
N GLN A 81 14.41 0.48 5.19
CA GLN A 81 15.75 0.26 4.65
C GLN A 81 15.73 -0.15 3.17
N ILE A 82 14.71 -0.91 2.75
CA ILE A 82 14.63 -1.51 1.41
C ILE A 82 13.91 -0.59 0.42
N GLU A 83 12.81 0.07 0.84
CA GLU A 83 12.07 0.93 -0.07
C GLU A 83 12.83 2.25 -0.32
N PRO A 84 12.82 2.75 -1.57
CA PRO A 84 13.47 4.01 -1.88
C PRO A 84 12.81 5.19 -1.14
N LYS A 85 13.62 6.20 -0.81
CA LYS A 85 13.24 7.36 0.02
C LYS A 85 11.94 8.06 -0.44
N TYR A 86 11.65 8.08 -1.75
CA TYR A 86 10.43 8.69 -2.29
C TYR A 86 9.14 7.91 -2.00
N ILE A 87 9.21 6.58 -1.85
CA ILE A 87 8.07 5.74 -1.43
C ILE A 87 7.84 5.92 0.06
N ILE A 88 8.92 5.97 0.83
CA ILE A 88 8.90 6.28 2.26
C ILE A 88 8.22 7.61 2.51
N ASN A 89 8.68 8.67 1.81
CA ASN A 89 8.11 9.99 1.96
C ASN A 89 6.65 10.05 1.52
N ARG A 90 6.24 9.37 0.45
CA ARG A 90 4.82 9.32 0.05
C ARG A 90 3.91 8.47 0.95
N ASN A 91 4.47 7.55 1.73
CA ASN A 91 3.71 6.74 2.69
C ASN A 91 3.67 7.44 4.07
N LYS A 92 4.74 8.17 4.44
CA LYS A 92 4.87 8.95 5.67
C LYS A 92 4.33 10.38 5.58
N ALA A 93 4.21 10.98 4.40
CA ALA A 93 3.67 12.34 4.23
C ALA A 93 2.18 12.44 4.59
N GLU A 94 1.48 11.31 4.79
CA GLU A 94 0.15 11.29 5.41
C GLU A 94 0.22 11.41 6.96
N ILE A 95 1.41 11.37 7.58
CA ILE A 95 1.64 11.41 9.04
C ILE A 95 2.21 12.76 9.52
N GLY A 96 2.74 13.62 8.65
CA GLY A 96 3.19 14.94 9.11
C GLY A 96 4.01 15.71 8.09
N SER A 97 3.58 16.95 7.87
CA SER A 97 4.35 18.16 7.59
C SER A 97 5.86 18.04 7.38
N LYS A 98 6.34 18.73 6.33
CA LYS A 98 7.61 19.50 6.25
C LYS A 98 8.78 19.04 7.13
N GLU A 99 9.84 18.55 6.48
CA GLU A 99 11.28 18.77 6.78
C GLU A 99 12.08 17.70 5.98
N GLY A 100 13.12 17.99 5.21
CA GLY A 100 13.81 19.24 4.95
C GLY A 100 14.42 19.24 3.54
N GLU A 101 14.50 20.45 3.00
CA GLU A 101 15.65 20.88 2.22
C GLU A 101 16.86 20.88 3.15
N GLU A 102 17.90 20.17 2.74
CA GLU A 102 19.32 20.37 3.02
C GLU A 102 19.95 19.34 2.06
N GLU A 103 20.52 19.75 0.92
CA GLU A 103 21.62 20.69 0.74
C GLU A 103 21.59 21.34 -0.66
#